data_AF-A0A6B2UGB1-F1
#
_entry.id   AF-A0A6B2UGB1-F1
#
_cell.length_a   1.000
_cell.length_b   1.000
_cell.length_c   1.000
_cell.angle_alpha   90.00
_cell.angle_beta   90.00
_cell.angle_gamma   90.00
#
_symmetry.space_group_name_H-M   'P 1'
#
loop_
_entity.id
_entity.type
_entity.pdbx_description
1 polymer ?
#
loop_
_entity_poly.entity_id
_entity_poly.type
_entity_poly.pdbx_seq_one_letter_code
_entity_poly.pdbx_strand_id
1 'polypeptide(L)'
;PLAAVRHDGGPVAADSMDARWLVAAADESRTAKRAVPRGGRWICAVLAGQELLAIMVLHRRAPLEDADRRLFERAGVVTGLLMLLRRTVAETENRVRGELVNDLLTDAGRNPGLLTERGHRLGIDLESPHLVLVADTVPEARDRLGSAAVRHLFGSPAGSASAEHAGAVVLLVPARAEDQPS
;
A
#
# COMPACT_ATOMS: atom_id res chain seq x y z
N PRO A 1 -0.92 1.25 -6.96
CA PRO A 1 -1.39 1.13 -8.36
C PRO A 1 -2.85 1.59 -8.50
N LEU A 2 -3.22 2.24 -9.61
CA LEU A 2 -4.62 2.61 -9.90
C LEU A 2 -5.38 1.40 -10.46
N ALA A 3 -6.22 0.77 -9.65
CA ALA A 3 -7.11 -0.30 -10.11
C ALA A 3 -8.37 0.30 -10.74
N ALA A 4 -8.40 0.42 -12.07
CA ALA A 4 -9.55 0.89 -12.82
C ALA A 4 -10.38 -0.30 -13.33
N VAL A 5 -11.64 -0.36 -12.94
CA VAL A 5 -12.54 -1.52 -13.15
C VAL A 5 -13.65 -1.14 -14.12
N ARG A 6 -13.86 -1.97 -15.16
CA ARG A 6 -14.96 -1.84 -16.13
C ARG A 6 -16.30 -2.25 -15.50
N HIS A 7 -17.42 -1.90 -16.15
CA HIS A 7 -18.75 -2.38 -15.76
C HIS A 7 -18.89 -3.92 -15.88
N ASP A 8 -18.05 -4.56 -16.69
CA ASP A 8 -17.92 -6.02 -16.82
C ASP A 8 -16.91 -6.64 -15.84
N GLY A 9 -16.35 -5.86 -14.91
CA GLY A 9 -15.32 -6.30 -13.95
C GLY A 9 -13.91 -6.41 -14.52
N GLY A 10 -13.73 -6.30 -15.84
CA GLY A 10 -12.41 -6.35 -16.47
C GLY A 10 -11.53 -5.14 -16.13
N PRO A 11 -10.19 -5.27 -16.27
CA PRO A 11 -9.27 -4.15 -16.09
C PRO A 11 -9.46 -3.10 -17.20
N VAL A 12 -9.48 -1.82 -16.81
CA VAL A 12 -9.29 -0.70 -17.74
C VAL A 12 -7.79 -0.39 -17.81
N ALA A 13 -7.22 -0.29 -19.02
CA ALA A 13 -5.92 0.34 -19.20
C ALA A 13 -6.04 1.82 -18.79
N ALA A 14 -5.41 2.19 -17.66
CA ALA A 14 -5.54 3.51 -17.05
C ALA A 14 -4.65 4.55 -17.76
N ASP A 15 -4.96 4.84 -19.03
CA ASP A 15 -4.17 5.74 -19.88
C ASP A 15 -4.04 7.16 -19.30
N SER A 16 -2.82 7.47 -18.88
CA SER A 16 -2.22 8.81 -18.80
C SER A 16 -3.06 9.95 -18.19
N MET A 17 -3.83 9.69 -17.13
CA MET A 17 -4.38 10.78 -16.32
C MET A 17 -3.27 11.39 -15.45
N ASP A 18 -2.93 12.67 -15.69
CA ASP A 18 -1.89 13.41 -14.94
C ASP A 18 -2.16 13.33 -13.42
N ALA A 19 -1.17 12.84 -12.68
CA ALA A 19 -1.23 12.70 -11.23
C ALA A 19 -1.55 14.02 -10.51
N ARG A 20 -1.08 15.16 -11.02
CA ARG A 20 -1.39 16.50 -10.47
C ARG A 20 -2.84 16.89 -10.71
N TRP A 21 -3.39 16.56 -11.87
CA TRP A 21 -4.81 16.78 -12.17
C TRP A 21 -5.70 15.93 -11.25
N LEU A 22 -5.31 14.67 -11.03
CA LEU A 22 -5.95 13.76 -10.08
C LEU A 22 -5.94 14.31 -8.66
N VAL A 23 -4.77 14.73 -8.16
CA VAL A 23 -4.62 15.31 -6.80
C VAL A 23 -5.43 16.59 -6.65
N ALA A 24 -5.40 17.50 -7.62
CA ALA A 24 -6.18 18.75 -7.57
C ALA A 24 -7.70 18.50 -7.55
N ALA A 25 -8.20 17.56 -8.36
CA ALA A 25 -9.62 17.22 -8.38
C ALA A 25 -10.06 16.42 -7.14
N ALA A 26 -9.15 15.65 -6.53
CA ALA A 26 -9.40 15.02 -5.23
C ALA A 26 -9.44 16.05 -4.09
N ASP A 27 -8.63 17.10 -4.14
CA ASP A 27 -8.69 18.18 -3.14
C ASP A 27 -9.96 19.04 -3.27
N GLU A 28 -10.41 19.28 -4.50
CA GLU A 28 -11.73 19.88 -4.78
C GLU A 28 -12.86 19.02 -4.18
N SER A 29 -12.83 17.69 -4.40
CA SER A 29 -13.79 16.74 -3.80
C SER A 29 -13.74 16.71 -2.27
N ARG A 30 -12.53 16.72 -1.68
CA ARG A 30 -12.30 16.77 -0.23
C ARG A 30 -12.88 18.03 0.39
N THR A 31 -12.58 19.18 -0.21
CA THR A 31 -13.03 20.51 0.27
C THR A 31 -14.55 20.64 0.16
N ALA A 32 -15.13 20.19 -0.96
CA ALA A 32 -16.58 20.19 -1.16
C ALA A 32 -17.33 19.08 -0.39
N LYS A 33 -16.60 18.12 0.21
CA LYS A 33 -17.13 16.94 0.94
C LYS A 33 -18.12 16.09 0.13
N ARG A 34 -17.90 16.00 -1.19
CA ARG A 34 -18.81 15.36 -2.16
C ARG A 34 -18.06 14.92 -3.42
N ALA A 35 -18.70 14.14 -4.28
CA ALA A 35 -18.17 13.91 -5.62
C ALA A 35 -18.35 15.16 -6.51
N VAL A 36 -17.32 15.48 -7.30
CA VAL A 36 -17.27 16.69 -8.16
C VAL A 36 -17.08 16.32 -9.64
N PRO A 37 -17.72 17.06 -10.58
CA PRO A 37 -17.55 16.85 -12.01
C PRO A 37 -16.31 17.57 -12.54
N ARG A 38 -15.34 16.82 -13.08
CA ARG A 38 -14.09 17.37 -13.63
C ARG A 38 -13.74 16.72 -14.97
N GLY A 39 -13.69 17.52 -16.04
CA GLY A 39 -13.20 17.07 -17.36
C GLY A 39 -13.96 15.88 -17.96
N GLY A 40 -15.30 15.87 -17.86
CA GLY A 40 -16.15 14.79 -18.36
C GLY A 40 -16.09 13.49 -17.54
N ARG A 41 -15.61 13.58 -16.30
CA ARG A 41 -15.54 12.50 -15.29
C ARG A 41 -16.11 13.01 -13.96
N TRP A 42 -16.43 12.10 -13.05
CA TRP A 42 -16.76 12.41 -11.67
C TRP A 42 -15.68 11.88 -10.74
N ILE A 43 -15.22 12.73 -9.81
CA ILE A 43 -14.11 12.46 -8.91
C ILE A 43 -14.63 12.43 -7.47
N CYS A 44 -14.29 11.38 -6.72
CA CYS A 44 -14.55 11.27 -5.29
C CYS A 44 -13.24 10.97 -4.55
N ALA A 45 -12.86 11.84 -3.62
CA ALA A 45 -11.77 11.55 -2.68
C ALA A 45 -12.20 10.44 -1.70
N VAL A 46 -11.34 9.46 -1.49
CA VAL A 46 -11.55 8.40 -0.49
C VAL A 46 -10.65 8.72 0.71
N LEU A 47 -11.27 9.08 1.83
CA LEU A 47 -10.60 9.67 2.99
C LEU A 47 -10.70 8.79 4.24
N ALA A 48 -9.66 8.84 5.08
CA ALA A 48 -9.68 8.40 6.47
C ALA A 48 -9.31 9.58 7.37
N GLY A 49 -10.32 10.23 7.95
CA GLY A 49 -10.13 11.51 8.66
C GLY A 49 -9.62 12.59 7.71
N GLN A 50 -8.33 12.90 7.77
CA GLN A 50 -7.64 13.82 6.86
C GLN A 50 -6.74 13.14 5.82
N GLU A 51 -6.47 11.83 5.97
CA GLU A 51 -5.59 11.08 5.06
C GLU A 51 -6.34 10.69 3.77
N LEU A 52 -5.76 11.02 2.62
CA LEU A 52 -6.26 10.60 1.31
C LEU A 52 -5.76 9.17 1.02
N LEU A 53 -6.66 8.20 1.07
CA LEU A 53 -6.34 6.79 0.83
C LEU A 53 -6.37 6.44 -0.66
N ALA A 54 -7.35 6.97 -1.41
CA ALA A 54 -7.50 6.75 -2.84
C ALA A 54 -8.29 7.87 -3.51
N ILE A 55 -8.32 7.85 -4.85
CA ILE A 55 -9.14 8.74 -5.68
C ILE A 55 -10.00 7.85 -6.57
N MET A 56 -11.31 7.92 -6.42
CA MET A 56 -12.26 7.20 -7.28
C MET A 56 -12.69 8.06 -8.45
N VAL A 57 -12.69 7.47 -9.64
CA VAL A 57 -12.90 8.15 -10.93
C VAL A 57 -14.00 7.43 -11.72
N LEU A 58 -15.17 8.05 -11.84
CA LEU A 58 -16.27 7.55 -12.65
C LEU A 58 -16.30 8.25 -14.02
N HIS A 59 -16.12 7.47 -15.08
CA HIS A 59 -16.06 7.95 -16.46
C HIS A 59 -17.48 8.14 -17.04
N ARG A 60 -18.16 9.22 -16.66
CA ARG A 60 -19.49 9.61 -17.19
C ARG A 60 -19.48 11.09 -17.59
N ARG A 61 -19.70 11.36 -18.89
CA ARG A 61 -19.77 12.73 -19.44
C ARG A 61 -21.07 13.46 -19.08
N ALA A 62 -22.17 12.71 -18.93
CA ALA A 62 -23.44 13.25 -18.43
C ALA A 62 -23.33 13.58 -16.93
N PRO A 63 -24.14 14.52 -16.42
CA PRO A 63 -24.30 14.70 -14.98
C PRO A 63 -24.71 13.39 -14.28
N LEU A 64 -24.29 13.21 -13.04
CA LEU A 64 -24.90 12.25 -12.14
C LEU A 64 -26.19 12.87 -11.59
N GLU A 65 -27.25 12.07 -11.57
CA GLU A 65 -28.41 12.38 -10.75
C GLU A 65 -28.03 12.34 -9.27
N ASP A 66 -28.85 12.99 -8.45
CA ASP A 66 -28.54 13.19 -7.03
C ASP A 66 -28.53 11.86 -6.25
N ALA A 67 -29.27 10.85 -6.73
CA ALA A 67 -29.22 9.47 -6.24
C ALA A 67 -27.90 8.76 -6.63
N ASP A 68 -27.55 8.76 -7.92
CA ASP A 68 -26.31 8.19 -8.45
C ASP A 68 -25.07 8.77 -7.76
N ARG A 69 -25.05 10.10 -7.55
CA ARG A 69 -23.93 10.78 -6.89
C ARG A 69 -23.78 10.33 -5.45
N ARG A 70 -24.89 10.24 -4.69
CA ARG A 70 -24.89 9.72 -3.31
C ARG A 70 -24.47 8.25 -3.25
N LEU A 71 -24.77 7.44 -4.27
CA LEU A 71 -24.32 6.06 -4.37
C LEU A 71 -22.80 5.98 -4.62
N PHE A 72 -22.26 6.82 -5.52
CA PHE A 72 -20.82 6.91 -5.79
C PHE A 72 -20.04 7.42 -4.56
N GLU A 73 -20.58 8.41 -3.84
CA GLU A 73 -20.04 8.92 -2.58
C GLU A 73 -20.02 7.83 -1.48
N ARG A 74 -21.11 7.04 -1.35
CA ARG A 74 -21.17 5.89 -0.44
C ARG A 74 -20.18 4.79 -0.81
N ALA A 75 -20.00 4.50 -2.10
CA ALA A 75 -18.98 3.56 -2.57
C ALA A 75 -17.58 4.04 -2.15
N GLY A 76 -17.29 5.35 -2.26
CA GLY A 76 -16.07 5.96 -1.73
C GLY A 76 -15.85 5.70 -0.24
N VAL A 77 -16.87 5.87 0.60
CA VAL A 77 -16.79 5.57 2.04
C VAL A 77 -16.50 4.08 2.29
N VAL A 78 -17.20 3.17 1.60
CA VAL A 78 -16.98 1.72 1.74
C VAL A 78 -15.57 1.31 1.28
N THR A 79 -15.07 1.86 0.17
CA THR A 79 -13.69 1.64 -0.27
C THR A 79 -12.68 2.13 0.77
N GLY A 80 -12.91 3.29 1.40
CA GLY A 80 -12.07 3.81 2.49
C GLY A 80 -12.00 2.86 3.69
N LEU A 81 -13.14 2.36 4.14
CA LEU A 81 -13.22 1.38 5.24
C LEU A 81 -12.50 0.07 4.89
N LEU A 82 -12.66 -0.44 3.67
CA LEU A 82 -11.96 -1.65 3.20
C LEU A 82 -10.44 -1.44 3.08
N MET A 83 -9.99 -0.25 2.70
CA MET A 83 -8.56 0.10 2.66
C MET A 83 -7.97 0.23 4.07
N LEU A 84 -8.69 0.81 5.03
CA LEU A 84 -8.28 0.83 6.44
C LEU A 84 -8.16 -0.58 7.01
N LEU A 85 -9.16 -1.43 6.81
CA LEU A 85 -9.13 -2.82 7.28
C LEU A 85 -7.93 -3.60 6.72
N ARG A 86 -7.69 -3.50 5.40
CA ARG A 86 -6.53 -4.13 4.74
C ARG A 86 -5.20 -3.58 5.28
N ARG A 87 -5.14 -2.28 5.59
CA ARG A 87 -3.96 -1.65 6.19
C ARG A 87 -3.67 -2.20 7.58
N THR A 88 -4.64 -2.26 8.47
CA THR A 88 -4.46 -2.81 9.84
C THR A 88 -4.09 -4.31 9.83
N VAL A 89 -4.63 -5.10 8.90
CA VAL A 89 -4.22 -6.49 8.71
C VAL A 89 -2.75 -6.57 8.28
N ALA A 90 -2.34 -5.84 7.24
CA ALA A 90 -0.96 -5.86 6.75
C ALA A 90 0.05 -5.26 7.75
N GLU A 91 -0.33 -4.24 8.53
CA GLU A 91 0.47 -3.71 9.65
C GLU A 91 0.67 -4.80 10.73
N THR A 92 -0.37 -5.58 11.02
CA THR A 92 -0.31 -6.70 11.98
C THR A 92 0.54 -7.87 11.46
N GLU A 93 0.34 -8.28 10.19
CA GLU A 93 1.17 -9.31 9.56
C GLU A 93 2.64 -8.87 9.49
N ASN A 94 2.90 -7.62 9.13
CA ASN A 94 4.26 -7.10 9.08
C ASN A 94 4.93 -7.14 10.45
N ARG A 95 4.22 -6.85 11.55
CA ARG A 95 4.80 -6.98 12.89
C ARG A 95 5.28 -8.42 13.16
N VAL A 96 4.49 -9.43 12.81
CA VAL A 96 4.85 -10.86 13.00
C VAL A 96 5.97 -11.31 12.05
N ARG A 97 6.03 -10.77 10.83
CA ARG A 97 7.15 -10.96 9.89
C ARG A 97 8.42 -10.26 10.36
N GLY A 98 8.30 -9.06 10.95
CA GLY A 98 9.41 -8.28 11.48
C GLY A 98 10.06 -8.91 12.70
N GLU A 99 9.29 -9.66 13.51
CA GLU A 99 9.86 -10.52 14.56
C GLU A 99 10.82 -11.58 13.97
N LEU A 100 10.45 -12.25 12.87
CA LEU A 100 11.35 -13.20 12.19
C LEU A 100 12.59 -12.51 11.60
N VAL A 101 12.45 -11.30 11.03
CA VAL A 101 13.60 -10.50 10.56
C VAL A 101 14.54 -10.17 11.74
N ASN A 102 14.00 -9.82 12.91
CA ASN A 102 14.80 -9.57 14.10
C ASN A 102 15.47 -10.83 14.67
N ASP A 103 14.80 -11.99 14.65
CA ASP A 103 15.42 -13.27 15.02
C ASP A 103 16.62 -13.59 14.11
N LEU A 104 16.46 -13.41 12.79
CA LEU A 104 17.51 -13.63 11.78
C LEU A 104 18.71 -12.69 11.99
N LEU A 105 18.46 -11.41 12.25
CA LEU A 105 19.52 -10.42 12.51
C LEU A 105 20.24 -10.64 13.85
N THR A 106 19.59 -11.32 14.80
CA THR A 106 20.13 -11.52 16.17
C THR A 106 20.91 -12.83 16.30
N ASP A 107 20.35 -13.96 15.85
CA ASP A 107 20.95 -15.29 16.06
C ASP A 107 20.47 -16.34 15.03
N ALA A 108 20.56 -16.02 13.73
CA ALA A 108 20.21 -16.96 12.65
C ALA A 108 20.93 -18.33 12.75
N GLY A 109 22.13 -18.36 13.33
CA GLY A 109 22.94 -19.57 13.47
C GLY A 109 22.41 -20.58 14.49
N ARG A 110 21.62 -20.15 15.49
CA ARG A 110 21.15 -21.03 16.58
C ARG A 110 20.25 -22.16 16.11
N ASN A 111 19.32 -21.89 15.19
CA ASN A 111 18.40 -22.90 14.66
C ASN A 111 17.84 -22.48 13.29
N PRO A 112 18.64 -22.56 12.21
CA PRO A 112 18.23 -22.09 10.88
C PRO A 112 16.98 -22.83 10.37
N GLY A 113 16.87 -24.15 10.58
CA GLY A 113 15.70 -24.91 10.15
C GLY A 113 14.38 -24.45 10.77
N LEU A 114 14.38 -24.08 12.06
CA LEU A 114 13.20 -23.50 12.72
C LEU A 114 12.84 -22.13 12.16
N LEU A 115 13.83 -21.33 11.72
CA LEU A 115 13.62 -20.03 11.11
C LEU A 115 13.08 -20.16 9.68
N THR A 116 13.60 -21.08 8.86
CA THR A 116 13.04 -21.44 7.54
C THR A 116 11.58 -21.88 7.65
N GLU A 117 11.28 -22.79 8.58
CA GLU A 117 9.93 -23.23 8.92
C GLU A 117 9.02 -22.07 9.37
N ARG A 118 9.53 -21.13 10.18
CA ARG A 118 8.81 -19.90 10.56
C ARG A 118 8.59 -18.98 9.35
N GLY A 119 9.55 -18.92 8.44
CA GLY A 119 9.49 -18.19 7.17
C GLY A 119 8.32 -18.66 6.30
N HIS A 120 8.29 -19.94 5.92
CA HIS A 120 7.24 -20.48 5.05
C HIS A 120 5.84 -20.25 5.63
N ARG A 121 5.64 -20.44 6.95
CA ARG A 121 4.35 -20.15 7.63
C ARG A 121 3.94 -18.67 7.60
N LEU A 122 4.88 -17.75 7.41
CA LEU A 122 4.63 -16.31 7.28
C LEU A 122 4.64 -15.82 5.81
N GLY A 123 4.85 -16.74 4.86
CA GLY A 123 4.95 -16.46 3.42
C GLY A 123 6.32 -15.97 2.95
N ILE A 124 7.38 -16.14 3.75
CA ILE A 124 8.75 -15.73 3.44
C ILE A 124 9.60 -16.97 3.17
N ASP A 125 9.97 -17.19 1.92
CA ASP A 125 10.80 -18.32 1.51
C ASP A 125 12.30 -18.03 1.74
N LEU A 126 12.81 -18.37 2.92
CA LEU A 126 14.22 -18.14 3.28
C LEU A 126 15.22 -19.03 2.53
N GLU A 127 14.77 -20.00 1.73
CA GLU A 127 15.63 -20.78 0.83
C GLU A 127 15.86 -20.07 -0.51
N SER A 128 14.98 -19.14 -0.89
CA SER A 128 15.14 -18.27 -2.06
C SER A 128 16.02 -17.03 -1.78
N PRO A 129 16.75 -16.50 -2.76
CA PRO A 129 17.53 -15.26 -2.60
C PRO A 129 16.68 -14.05 -2.19
N HIS A 130 17.17 -13.29 -1.21
CA HIS A 130 16.52 -12.10 -0.68
C HIS A 130 17.48 -10.91 -0.67
N LEU A 131 16.95 -9.71 -0.88
CA LEU A 131 17.67 -8.44 -0.69
C LEU A 131 17.32 -7.89 0.70
N VAL A 132 18.35 -7.49 1.44
CA VAL A 132 18.22 -6.80 2.74
C VAL A 132 18.60 -5.34 2.53
N LEU A 133 17.64 -4.44 2.72
CA LEU A 133 17.84 -3.00 2.64
C LEU A 133 17.82 -2.44 4.07
N VAL A 134 18.88 -1.73 4.46
CA VAL A 134 18.99 -1.09 5.79
C VAL A 134 18.98 0.43 5.61
N ALA A 135 18.11 1.11 6.34
CA ALA A 135 17.99 2.56 6.34
C ALA A 135 18.07 3.08 7.79
N ASP A 136 19.14 3.80 8.12
CA ASP A 136 19.26 4.55 9.38
C ASP A 136 18.84 6.02 9.16
N THR A 137 18.43 6.69 10.23
CA THR A 137 18.04 8.10 10.20
C THR A 137 18.11 8.74 11.59
N VAL A 138 18.11 10.07 11.61
CA VAL A 138 18.10 10.87 12.84
C VAL A 138 16.88 10.51 13.72
N PRO A 139 16.98 10.55 15.06
CA PRO A 139 15.92 10.06 15.95
C PRO A 139 14.53 10.63 15.64
N GLU A 140 14.45 11.90 15.25
CA GLU A 140 13.23 12.66 14.95
C GLU A 140 12.58 12.27 13.60
N ALA A 141 13.17 11.31 12.88
CA ALA A 141 12.69 10.78 11.61
C ALA A 141 12.35 9.28 11.65
N ARG A 142 12.66 8.56 12.74
CA ARG A 142 12.51 7.09 12.82
C ARG A 142 11.08 6.62 12.63
N ASP A 143 10.12 7.12 13.40
CA ASP A 143 8.69 6.80 13.27
C ASP A 143 8.15 7.04 11.84
N ARG A 144 8.68 8.07 11.17
CA ARG A 144 8.32 8.44 9.79
C ARG A 144 8.96 7.49 8.77
N LEU A 145 10.18 7.04 9.01
CA LEU A 145 10.88 6.04 8.19
C LEU A 145 10.22 4.65 8.34
N GLY A 146 9.94 4.19 9.56
CA GLY A 146 9.21 2.95 9.81
C GLY A 146 7.81 2.97 9.16
N SER A 147 7.07 4.08 9.34
CA SER A 147 5.80 4.32 8.64
C SER A 147 5.93 4.30 7.11
N ALA A 148 7.02 4.83 6.55
CA ALA A 148 7.27 4.83 5.10
C ALA A 148 7.66 3.43 4.58
N ALA A 149 8.44 2.66 5.34
CA ALA A 149 8.81 1.29 5.00
C ALA A 149 7.59 0.36 5.01
N VAL A 150 6.73 0.43 6.04
CA VAL A 150 5.46 -0.31 6.06
C VAL A 150 4.54 0.10 4.92
N ARG A 151 4.48 1.39 4.56
CA ARG A 151 3.75 1.87 3.36
C ARG A 151 4.32 1.33 2.05
N HIS A 152 5.64 1.16 1.94
CA HIS A 152 6.29 0.59 0.75
C HIS A 152 5.86 -0.86 0.50
N LEU A 153 5.75 -1.66 1.57
CA LEU A 153 5.36 -3.09 1.49
C LEU A 153 4.02 -3.34 0.79
N PHE A 154 3.06 -2.40 0.84
CA PHE A 154 1.79 -2.51 0.11
C PHE A 154 1.92 -2.54 -1.42
N GLY A 155 3.11 -2.26 -1.96
CA GLY A 155 3.46 -2.43 -3.38
C GLY A 155 4.60 -3.42 -3.65
N SER A 156 5.17 -4.05 -2.61
CA SER A 156 6.29 -4.99 -2.72
C SER A 156 5.83 -6.41 -3.07
N PRO A 157 6.74 -7.32 -3.50
CA PRO A 157 6.40 -8.72 -3.71
C PRO A 157 5.87 -9.41 -2.44
N ALA A 158 5.04 -10.45 -2.60
CA ALA A 158 4.69 -11.34 -1.50
C ALA A 158 5.96 -11.96 -0.87
N GLY A 159 5.98 -12.12 0.45
CA GLY A 159 7.19 -12.49 1.21
C GLY A 159 8.07 -11.33 1.63
N SER A 160 7.73 -10.08 1.28
CA SER A 160 8.41 -8.90 1.82
C SER A 160 8.03 -8.60 3.28
N ALA A 161 8.96 -8.04 4.05
CA ALA A 161 8.80 -7.69 5.46
C ALA A 161 9.63 -6.45 5.86
N SER A 162 9.24 -5.79 6.96
CA SER A 162 10.00 -4.72 7.59
C SER A 162 10.07 -4.89 9.10
N ALA A 163 11.25 -4.63 9.67
CA ALA A 163 11.51 -4.57 11.10
C ALA A 163 12.29 -3.30 11.46
N GLU A 164 12.23 -2.91 12.73
CA GLU A 164 13.22 -2.01 13.32
C GLU A 164 14.25 -2.86 14.07
N HIS A 165 15.54 -2.60 13.82
CA HIS A 165 16.67 -3.30 14.42
C HIS A 165 17.78 -2.31 14.77
N ALA A 166 18.26 -2.33 16.02
CA ALA A 166 19.30 -1.44 16.53
C ALA A 166 19.09 0.08 16.30
N GLY A 167 17.85 0.52 16.01
CA GLY A 167 17.49 1.91 15.71
C GLY A 167 17.45 2.26 14.21
N ALA A 168 17.82 1.33 13.33
CA ALA A 168 17.64 1.42 11.88
C ALA A 168 16.38 0.64 11.45
N VAL A 169 15.82 1.01 10.30
CA VAL A 169 14.73 0.27 9.65
C VAL A 169 15.33 -0.72 8.65
N VAL A 170 14.96 -1.98 8.77
CA VAL A 170 15.36 -3.05 7.86
C VAL A 170 14.15 -3.48 7.03
N LEU A 171 14.37 -3.66 5.73
CA LEU A 171 13.44 -4.27 4.79
C LEU A 171 14.06 -5.57 4.25
N LEU A 172 13.33 -6.66 4.36
CA LEU A 172 13.62 -7.92 3.68
C LEU A 172 12.66 -8.03 2.49
N VAL A 173 13.18 -8.16 1.27
CA VAL A 173 12.36 -8.36 0.06
C VAL A 173 12.91 -9.51 -0.78
N PRO A 174 12.08 -10.35 -1.41
CA PRO A 174 12.56 -11.36 -2.34
C PRO A 174 13.33 -10.70 -3.49
N ALA A 175 14.49 -11.24 -3.84
CA ALA A 175 15.22 -10.78 -5.02
C ALA A 175 14.43 -11.17 -6.28
N ARG A 176 14.37 -10.29 -7.30
CA ARG A 176 13.92 -10.72 -8.62
C ARG A 176 15.04 -11.51 -9.29
N ALA A 177 14.67 -12.51 -10.09
CA ALA A 177 15.64 -13.32 -10.84
C ALA A 177 16.47 -12.52 -11.87
N GLU A 178 16.13 -11.25 -12.10
CA GLU A 178 16.81 -10.30 -12.99
C GLU A 178 17.86 -9.43 -12.26
N ASP A 179 17.81 -9.33 -10.91
CA ASP A 179 18.74 -8.51 -10.10
C ASP A 179 20.09 -9.25 -9.84
N GLN A 180 20.59 -9.97 -10.85
CA GLN A 180 21.86 -10.70 -10.78
C GLN A 180 22.97 -9.85 -11.42
N PRO A 181 23.89 -9.23 -10.63
CA PRO A 181 24.92 -8.36 -11.17
C PRO A 181 25.93 -9.17 -11.99
N SER A 182 26.22 -8.67 -13.20
CA SER A 182 27.22 -9.20 -14.14
C SER A 182 28.62 -8.63 -13.87
#